data_AF-A0A1I4ZDA9-F1
#
_entry.id   AF-A0A1I4ZDA9-F1
#
_cell.length_a   1.000
_cell.length_b   1.000
_cell.length_c   1.000
_cell.angle_alpha   90.00
_cell.angle_beta   90.00
_cell.angle_gamma   90.00
#
_symmetry.space_group_name_H-M   'P 1'
#
loop_
_entity.id
_entity.type
_entity.pdbx_description
1 polymer ?
#
loop_
_entity_poly.entity_id
_entity_poly.type
_entity_poly.pdbx_seq_one_letter_code
_entity_poly.pdbx_strand_id
1 'polypeptide(L)' 'MALEITETTMTATANGKVIATATRTDCGWHTTTSPRPLDRNTAITTLMLAERRITHGEDDPCVIEWRRELGRD' A
#
# COMPACT_ATOMS: atom_id res chain seq x y z
N MET A 1 7.69 -11.21 1.19
CA MET A 1 6.36 -10.57 1.11
C MET A 1 5.43 -11.44 0.29
N ALA A 2 4.15 -11.49 0.64
CA ALA A 2 3.09 -12.00 -0.22
C ALA A 2 2.04 -10.90 -0.42
N LEU A 3 1.64 -10.65 -1.67
CA LEU A 3 0.56 -9.74 -2.02
C LEU A 3 -0.56 -10.57 -2.64
N GLU A 4 -1.71 -10.57 -1.99
CA GLU A 4 -2.93 -11.20 -2.52
C GLU A 4 -3.86 -10.10 -3.02
N ILE A 5 -4.40 -10.27 -4.23
CA ILE A 5 -5.31 -9.31 -4.85
C ILE A 5 -6.51 -10.09 -5.38
N THR A 6 -7.70 -9.72 -4.89
CA THR A 6 -8.98 -10.17 -5.41
C THR A 6 -9.69 -9.02 -6.13
N GLU A 7 -10.93 -9.23 -6.55
CA GLU A 7 -11.75 -8.18 -7.16
C GLU A 7 -12.08 -7.04 -6.16
N THR A 8 -12.19 -7.37 -4.87
CA THR A 8 -12.70 -6.45 -3.85
C THR A 8 -11.72 -6.20 -2.70
N THR A 9 -10.67 -7.01 -2.57
CA THR A 9 -9.69 -6.90 -1.48
C THR A 9 -8.24 -7.01 -1.97
N MET A 10 -7.33 -6.36 -1.27
CA MET A 10 -5.89 -6.60 -1.38
C MET A 10 -5.30 -6.78 0.02
N THR A 11 -4.35 -7.69 0.15
CA THR A 11 -3.69 -7.98 1.43
C THR A 11 -2.19 -8.09 1.23
N ALA A 12 -1.43 -7.26 1.94
CA ALA A 12 0.02 -7.35 2.02
C ALA A 12 0.42 -8.07 3.31
N THR A 13 1.22 -9.12 3.16
CA THR A 13 1.75 -9.93 4.27
C THR A 13 3.28 -9.91 4.26
N ALA A 14 3.87 -9.60 5.41
CA ALA A 14 5.31 -9.69 5.65
C ALA A 14 5.58 -10.42 6.96
N ASN A 15 6.58 -11.31 6.99
CA ASN A 15 6.94 -12.12 8.17
C ASN A 15 5.74 -12.85 8.81
N GLY A 16 4.83 -13.38 7.99
CA GLY A 16 3.62 -14.09 8.45
C GLY A 16 2.52 -13.21 9.05
N LYS A 17 2.67 -11.88 9.01
CA LYS A 17 1.71 -10.91 9.53
C LYS A 17 1.14 -10.03 8.42
N VAL A 18 -0.16 -9.77 8.46
CA VAL A 18 -0.80 -8.78 7.60
C VAL A 18 -0.34 -7.39 8.05
N ILE A 19 0.26 -6.65 7.12
CA ILE A 19 0.84 -5.33 7.37
C ILE A 19 0.02 -4.19 6.77
N ALA A 20 -0.75 -4.47 5.72
CA ALA A 20 -1.67 -3.53 5.12
C ALA A 20 -2.77 -4.28 4.35
N THR A 21 -3.96 -3.69 4.30
CA THR A 21 -5.05 -4.17 3.45
C THR A 21 -5.62 -3.03 2.62
N ALA A 22 -6.25 -3.38 1.50
CA ALA A 22 -7.08 -2.49 0.72
C ALA A 22 -8.46 -3.11 0.50
N THR A 23 -9.52 -2.31 0.60
CA THR A 23 -10.88 -2.73 0.29
C THR A 23 -11.46 -1.83 -0.79
N ARG A 24 -12.08 -2.43 -1.81
CA ARG A 24 -12.76 -1.69 -2.86
C ARG A 24 -14.11 -1.19 -2.37
N THR A 25 -14.39 0.07 -2.64
CA THR A 25 -15.67 0.74 -2.43
C THR A 25 -16.09 1.42 -3.73
N ASP A 26 -17.28 2.04 -3.74
CA ASP A 26 -17.80 2.74 -4.91
C ASP A 26 -16.92 3.93 -5.34
N CYS A 27 -16.18 4.53 -4.41
CA CYS A 27 -15.30 5.68 -4.66
C CYS A 27 -13.82 5.32 -4.86
N GLY A 28 -13.48 4.03 -4.87
CA GLY A 28 -12.11 3.55 -5.10
C GLY A 28 -11.61 2.56 -4.03
N TRP A 29 -10.31 2.37 -3.99
CA TRP A 29 -9.64 1.49 -3.05
C TRP A 29 -9.25 2.24 -1.77
N HIS A 30 -9.75 1.77 -0.63
CA HIS A 30 -9.40 2.27 0.68
C HIS A 30 -8.33 1.38 1.30
N THR A 31 -7.15 1.95 1.53
CA THR A 31 -6.06 1.22 2.17
C THR A 31 -5.98 1.57 3.66
N THR A 32 -5.48 0.66 4.49
CA THR A 32 -5.25 0.94 5.92
C THR A 32 -4.12 1.95 6.16
N THR A 33 -3.38 2.31 5.11
CA THR A 33 -2.17 3.14 5.15
C THR A 33 -2.35 4.50 4.47
N SER A 34 -3.53 4.79 3.91
CA SER A 34 -3.87 6.08 3.29
C SER A 34 -5.29 6.51 3.68
N PRO A 35 -5.51 7.80 4.04
CA PRO A 35 -6.83 8.29 4.41
C PRO A 35 -7.75 8.54 3.21
N ARG A 36 -7.20 8.58 1.98
CA ARG A 36 -7.96 8.90 0.76
C ARG A 36 -8.24 7.64 -0.07
N PRO A 37 -9.37 7.60 -0.82
CA PRO A 37 -9.59 6.59 -1.84
C PRO A 37 -8.51 6.68 -2.92
N LEU A 38 -8.07 5.53 -3.42
CA LEU A 38 -7.02 5.40 -4.43
C LEU A 38 -7.53 4.63 -5.64
N ASP A 39 -6.93 4.84 -6.81
CA ASP A 39 -7.08 3.88 -7.89
C ASP A 39 -6.37 2.56 -7.56
N ARG A 40 -6.63 1.53 -8.37
CA ARG A 40 -6.11 0.19 -8.14
C ARG A 40 -4.58 0.14 -8.06
N ASN A 41 -3.89 0.83 -8.94
CA ASN A 41 -2.43 0.79 -9.02
C ASN A 41 -1.81 1.57 -7.86
N THR A 42 -2.38 2.74 -7.54
CA THR A 42 -1.94 3.54 -6.40
C THR A 42 -2.15 2.81 -5.07
N ALA A 43 -3.25 2.06 -4.92
CA ALA A 43 -3.46 1.19 -3.76
C ALA A 43 -2.40 0.08 -3.67
N ILE A 44 -2.08 -0.60 -4.77
CA ILE A 44 -1.00 -1.60 -4.81
C ILE A 44 0.33 -0.97 -4.39
N THR A 45 0.69 0.19 -4.97
CA THR A 45 1.92 0.91 -4.61
C THR A 45 1.95 1.28 -3.13
N THR A 46 0.82 1.67 -2.54
CA THR A 46 0.73 1.98 -1.11
C THR A 46 0.95 0.74 -0.23
N LEU A 47 0.44 -0.43 -0.65
CA LEU A 47 0.70 -1.71 0.03
C LEU A 47 2.19 -2.12 -0.08
N MET A 48 2.82 -1.92 -1.24
CA MET A 48 4.25 -2.16 -1.43
C MET A 48 5.11 -1.22 -0.59
N LEU A 49 4.72 0.05 -0.51
CA LEU A 49 5.40 1.04 0.33
C LEU A 49 5.33 0.66 1.82
N ALA A 50 4.19 0.16 2.29
CA ALA A 50 4.05 -0.30 3.67
C ALA A 50 5.01 -1.46 4.00
N GLU A 51 5.20 -2.38 3.06
CA GLU A 51 6.19 -3.45 3.22
C GLU A 51 7.61 -2.91 3.26
N ARG A 52 7.95 -2.05 2.29
CA ARG A 52 9.30 -1.52 2.14
C ARG A 52 9.74 -0.70 3.34
N ARG A 53 8.82 0.03 3.97
CA ARG A 53 9.05 0.74 5.25
C ARG A 53 9.42 -0.21 6.39
N ILE A 54 8.82 -1.41 6.43
CA ILE A 54 9.09 -2.41 7.48
C ILE A 54 10.43 -3.12 7.24
N THR A 55 10.77 -3.43 5.99
CA THR A 55 11.94 -4.23 5.65
C THR A 55 13.21 -3.40 5.48
N HIS A 56 13.11 -2.18 4.95
CA HIS A 56 14.25 -1.32 4.63
C HIS A 56 14.30 -0.02 5.47
N GLY A 57 13.23 0.32 6.17
CA GLY A 57 13.14 1.53 6.99
C GLY A 57 12.62 2.75 6.24
N GLU A 58 12.37 3.83 6.98
CA GLU A 58 11.83 5.09 6.43
C GLU A 58 12.81 5.85 5.53
N ASP A 59 14.11 5.68 5.79
CA ASP A 59 15.17 6.42 5.11
C ASP A 59 15.62 5.75 3.79
N ASP A 60 15.00 4.63 3.40
CA ASP A 60 15.24 4.00 2.11
C ASP A 60 14.86 4.98 0.97
N PRO A 61 15.76 5.26 0.01
CA PRO A 61 15.48 6.20 -1.07
C PRO A 61 14.19 5.89 -1.84
N CYS A 62 13.82 4.62 -2.02
CA CYS A 62 12.56 4.28 -2.69
C CYS A 62 11.34 4.59 -1.82
N VAL A 63 11.42 4.43 -0.49
CA VAL A 63 10.36 4.84 0.42
C VAL A 63 10.13 6.35 0.33
N ILE A 64 11.21 7.14 0.33
CA ILE A 64 11.15 8.59 0.23
C ILE A 64 10.51 9.04 -1.08
N GLU A 65 10.98 8.50 -2.22
CA GLU A 65 10.45 8.88 -3.54
C GLU A 65 9.00 8.43 -3.73
N TRP A 66 8.63 7.21 -3.34
CA TRP A 66 7.24 6.77 -3.44
C TRP A 66 6.30 7.57 -2.52
N ARG A 67 6.74 7.98 -1.32
CA ARG A 67 5.95 8.91 -0.50
C ARG A 67 5.74 10.26 -1.19
N ARG A 68 6.75 10.77 -1.89
CA ARG A 68 6.64 12.02 -2.67
C ARG A 68 5.67 11.86 -3.83
N GLU A 69 5.74 10.76 -4.57
CA GLU A 69 4.83 10.46 -5.67
C GLU A 69 3.38 10.32 -5.17
N LEU A 70 3.16 9.57 -4.10
CA LEU A 70 1.83 9.37 -3.52
C LEU A 70 1.25 10.61 -2.83
N GLY A 71 2.10 11.57 -2.45
CA GLY A 71 1.71 12.84 -1.84
C GLY A 71 1.46 13.97 -2.85
N ARG A 72 1.62 13.72 -4.15
CA ARG A 72 1.52 14.75 -5.21
C ARG A 72 0.12 14.90 -5.83
N ASP A 73 -0.89 14.18 -5.37
CA ASP A 73 -2.30 14.37 -5.76
C ASP A 73 -3.03 15.35 -4.85
#